data_AF-A0A1W9PXR9-F1
#
_entry.id   AF-A0A1W9PXR9-F1
#
_cell.length_a   1.000
_cell.length_b   1.000
_cell.length_c   1.000
_cell.angle_alpha   90.00
_cell.angle_beta   90.00
_cell.angle_gamma   90.00
#
_symmetry.space_group_name_H-M   'P 1'
#
loop_
_entity.id
_entity.type
_entity.pdbx_description
1 polymer ?
#
loop_
_entity_poly.entity_id
_entity_poly.type
_entity_poly.pdbx_seq_one_letter_code
_entity_poly.pdbx_strand_id
1 'polypeptide(L)' 'MEGQCHFLDGNTNAKKRIEYLKKLIVKVGIDPSRIEMYNLSAAMGPRWAEICTEFTERIRQLGPSPVWLAEHNHHEKE' A
#
# COMPACT_ATOMS: atom_id res chain seq x y z
N MET A 1 0.69 -16.02 -6.71
CA MET A 1 1.36 -16.47 -5.47
C MET A 1 2.88 -16.37 -5.64
N GLU A 2 3.66 -16.41 -4.56
CA GLU A 2 5.12 -16.38 -4.64
C GLU A 2 5.62 -17.50 -5.57
N GLY A 3 6.51 -17.19 -6.52
CA GLY A 3 6.95 -18.14 -7.55
C GLY A 3 5.99 -18.40 -8.72
N GLN A 4 4.75 -17.89 -8.69
CA GLN A 4 3.79 -17.99 -9.82
C GLN A 4 3.77 -16.73 -10.70
N CYS A 5 4.87 -15.96 -10.74
CA CYS A 5 4.95 -14.84 -11.66
C CYS A 5 5.06 -15.39 -13.08
N HIS A 6 4.29 -14.83 -14.01
CA HIS A 6 4.44 -15.17 -15.43
C HIS A 6 5.86 -14.87 -15.95
N PHE A 7 6.53 -13.90 -15.33
CA PHE A 7 7.91 -13.50 -15.62
C PHE A 7 8.89 -13.94 -14.53
N LEU A 8 8.66 -15.11 -13.94
CA LEU A 8 9.50 -15.79 -12.94
C LEU A 8 9.60 -15.06 -11.59
N ASP A 9 10.38 -13.97 -11.52
CA ASP A 9 10.83 -13.38 -10.25
C ASP A 9 10.27 -11.98 -10.00
N GLY A 10 9.43 -11.46 -10.91
CA GLY A 10 8.89 -10.10 -10.82
C GLY A 10 8.15 -9.83 -9.50
N ASN A 11 7.33 -10.77 -9.04
CA ASN A 11 6.61 -10.65 -7.77
C ASN A 11 7.55 -10.70 -6.54
N THR A 12 8.58 -11.55 -6.56
CA THR A 12 9.58 -11.66 -5.49
C THR A 12 10.38 -10.35 -5.37
N ASN A 13 10.75 -9.77 -6.50
CA ASN A 13 11.44 -8.47 -6.54
C ASN A 13 10.52 -7.34 -6.07
N ALA A 14 9.24 -7.34 -6.45
CA ALA A 14 8.26 -6.38 -5.96
C ALA A 14 8.06 -6.49 -4.43
N LYS A 15 7.96 -7.71 -3.90
CA LYS A 15 7.84 -7.96 -2.44
C LYS A 15 9.03 -7.36 -1.69
N LYS A 16 10.25 -7.62 -2.14
CA LYS A 16 11.48 -7.03 -1.55
C LYS A 16 11.43 -5.50 -1.54
N ARG A 17 10.97 -4.87 -2.63
CA ARG A 17 10.84 -3.41 -2.74
C ARG A 17 9.78 -2.86 -1.79
N ILE A 18 8.63 -3.52 -1.66
CA ILE A 18 7.56 -3.10 -0.74
C ILE A 18 8.00 -3.21 0.71
N GLU A 19 8.67 -4.31 1.08
CA GLU A 19 9.21 -4.48 2.44
C GLU A 19 10.29 -3.45 2.78
N TYR A 20 11.12 -3.07 1.80
CA TYR A 20 12.07 -1.97 1.98
C TYR A 20 11.35 -0.61 2.09
N LEU A 21 10.36 -0.37 1.24
CA LEU A 21 9.59 0.87 1.22
C LEU A 21 8.84 1.10 2.53
N LYS A 22 8.19 0.06 3.09
CA LYS A 22 7.52 0.12 4.40
C LYS A 22 8.44 0.64 5.49
N LYS A 23 9.74 0.29 5.46
CA LYS A 23 10.75 0.81 6.41
C LYS A 23 11.15 2.26 6.12
N LEU A 24 11.22 2.64 4.85
CA LEU A 24 11.60 3.99 4.43
C LEU A 24 10.54 5.03 4.75
N ILE A 25 9.26 4.72 4.49
CA ILE A 25 8.18 5.71 4.61
C ILE A 25 7.94 6.17 6.05
N VAL A 26 8.30 5.34 7.04
CA VAL A 26 8.32 5.72 8.46
C VAL A 26 9.22 6.92 8.71
N LYS A 27 10.37 7.00 8.00
CA LYS A 27 11.35 8.09 8.18
C LYS A 27 10.81 9.46 7.72
N VAL A 28 9.80 9.47 6.86
CA VAL A 28 9.13 10.69 6.39
C VAL A 28 7.77 10.90 7.06
N GLY A 29 7.50 10.21 8.18
CA GLY A 29 6.29 10.39 8.97
C GLY A 29 5.03 9.75 8.38
N ILE A 30 5.17 8.80 7.47
CA ILE A 30 4.02 8.08 6.89
C ILE A 30 3.90 6.71 7.55
N ASP A 31 2.70 6.38 8.02
CA ASP A 31 2.39 5.08 8.62
C ASP A 31 2.59 3.95 7.60
N PRO A 32 3.40 2.92 7.90
CA PRO A 32 3.72 1.83 6.99
C PRO A 32 2.51 0.97 6.61
N SER A 33 1.44 0.96 7.41
CA SER A 33 0.21 0.24 7.13
C SER A 33 -0.59 0.80 5.94
N ARG A 34 -0.21 2.00 5.46
CA ARG A 34 -0.75 2.64 4.24
C ARG A 34 -0.25 2.02 2.94
N ILE A 35 0.67 1.06 2.98
CA ILE A 35 1.19 0.34 1.82
C ILE A 35 1.09 -1.16 2.07
N GLU A 36 0.54 -1.91 1.12
CA GLU A 36 0.54 -3.37 1.19
C GLU A 36 0.65 -4.00 -0.20
N MET A 37 1.23 -5.19 -0.27
CA MET A 37 1.28 -6.00 -1.48
C MET A 37 0.53 -7.30 -1.27
N TYR A 38 -0.33 -7.64 -2.23
CA TYR A 38 -1.06 -8.89 -2.26
C TYR A 38 -0.74 -9.66 -3.53
N ASN A 39 -0.63 -10.98 -3.43
CA ASN A 39 -0.49 -11.88 -4.57
C ASN A 39 -1.82 -12.57 -4.84
N LEU A 40 -2.39 -12.35 -6.04
CA LEU A 40 -3.66 -12.93 -6.46
C LEU A 40 -3.48 -13.59 -7.83
N SER A 41 -4.19 -14.69 -8.09
CA SER A 41 -4.34 -15.22 -9.44
C SER A 41 -5.54 -14.58 -10.13
N ALA A 42 -5.65 -14.74 -11.46
CA ALA A 42 -6.77 -14.22 -12.24
C ALA A 42 -8.14 -14.80 -11.81
N ALA A 43 -8.16 -15.94 -11.13
CA ALA A 43 -9.39 -16.59 -10.66
C ALA A 43 -9.84 -16.12 -9.26
N MET A 44 -9.07 -15.27 -8.57
CA MET A 44 -9.34 -14.88 -7.17
C MET A 44 -10.21 -13.61 -7.05
N GLY A 45 -11.25 -13.49 -7.88
CA GLY A 45 -12.14 -12.33 -7.91
C GLY A 45 -12.79 -11.99 -6.55
N PRO A 46 -13.44 -12.95 -5.85
CA PRO A 46 -14.01 -12.69 -4.53
C PRO A 46 -12.99 -12.22 -3.50
N ARG A 47 -11.81 -12.87 -3.46
CA ARG A 47 -10.74 -12.49 -2.52
C ARG A 47 -10.18 -11.10 -2.81
N TRP A 48 -10.13 -10.68 -4.08
CA TRP A 48 -9.76 -9.32 -4.44
C TRP A 48 -10.75 -8.30 -3.84
N ALA A 49 -12.06 -8.54 -3.96
CA ALA A 49 -13.08 -7.65 -3.41
C ALA A 49 -13.00 -7.55 -1.87
N GLU A 50 -12.73 -8.65 -1.17
CA GLU A 50 -12.48 -8.67 0.27
C GLU A 50 -11.26 -7.80 0.62
N ILE A 51 -10.12 -8.01 -0.06
CA ILE A 51 -8.89 -7.25 0.18
C ILE A 51 -9.12 -5.76 -0.05
N CYS A 52 -9.81 -5.38 -1.12
CA CYS A 52 -10.15 -3.97 -1.37
C CYS A 52 -10.98 -3.38 -0.23
N THR A 53 -11.97 -4.12 0.26
CA THR A 53 -12.81 -3.70 1.40
C THR A 53 -11.98 -3.53 2.67
N GLU A 54 -11.21 -4.55 3.05
CA GLU A 54 -10.35 -4.57 4.23
C GLU A 54 -9.30 -3.44 4.20
N PHE A 55 -8.63 -3.26 3.06
CA PHE A 55 -7.61 -2.23 2.88
C PHE A 55 -8.23 -0.83 2.92
N THR A 56 -9.39 -0.63 2.27
CA THR A 56 -10.10 0.65 2.31
C THR A 56 -10.48 1.04 3.74
N GLU A 57 -11.01 0.09 4.50
CA GLU A 57 -11.40 0.34 5.89
C GLU A 57 -10.20 0.70 6.76
N ARG A 58 -9.07 0.00 6.59
CA ARG A 58 -7.81 0.36 7.26
C ARG A 58 -7.39 1.80 6.94
N ILE A 59 -7.41 2.20 5.67
CA ILE A 59 -7.03 3.57 5.28
C ILE A 59 -7.99 4.60 5.90
N ARG A 60 -9.30 4.32 5.96
CA ARG A 60 -10.27 5.19 6.63
C ARG A 60 -9.93 5.37 8.11
N GLN A 61 -9.60 4.28 8.81
CA GLN A 61 -9.23 4.32 10.23
C GLN A 61 -7.93 5.11 10.49
N LEU A 62 -6.98 5.07 9.56
CA LEU A 62 -5.76 5.88 9.63
C LEU A 62 -5.99 7.36 9.34
N GLY A 63 -7.13 7.73 8.76
CA GLY A 63 -7.47 9.10 8.40
C GLY A 63 -6.68 9.65 7.19
N PRO A 64 -6.79 10.97 6.93
CA PRO A 64 -6.13 11.63 5.80
C PRO A 64 -4.63 11.38 5.73
N SER A 65 -4.09 11.35 4.52
CA SER A 65 -2.64 11.17 4.32
C SER A 65 -1.87 12.36 4.90
N PRO A 66 -0.74 12.15 5.61
CA PRO A 66 0.15 13.23 6.03
C PRO A 66 0.64 14.10 4.88
N VAL A 67 0.82 13.51 3.69
CA VAL A 67 1.20 14.26 2.47
C VAL A 67 0.07 15.20 2.04
N TRP A 68 -1.17 14.71 2.03
CA TRP A 68 -2.32 15.54 1.68
C TRP A 68 -2.50 16.69 2.67
N LEU A 69 -2.36 16.41 3.97
CA LEU A 69 -2.41 17.42 5.03
C LEU A 69 -1.30 18.46 4.86
N ALA A 70 -0.07 18.05 4.56
CA ALA A 70 1.03 18.97 4.33
C ALA A 70 0.70 19.93 3.17
N GLU A 71 0.26 19.42 2.02
CA GLU A 71 -0.10 20.22 0.86
C GLU A 71 -1.26 21.20 1.12
N HIS A 72 -2.27 20.79 1.89
CA HIS A 72 -3.48 21.60 2.09
C HIS A 72 -3.40 22.56 3.30
N ASN A 73 -2.53 22.29 4.27
CA ASN A 73 -2.26 23.21 5.38
C ASN A 73 -1.42 24.43 4.96
N HIS A 74 -0.76 24.38 3.80
CA HIS A 74 -0.06 25.53 3.23
C HIS A 74 -1.01 26.60 2.69
N HIS A 75 -2.24 26.24 2.32
CA HIS A 75 -3.23 27.15 1.75
C HIS A 75 -4.03 27.97 2.78
N GLU A 76 -3.95 27.65 4.08
CA GLU A 76 -4.62 28.43 5.15
C GLU A 76 -3.72 29.50 5.78
N LYS A 77 -2.43 29.56 5.41
CA LYS A 77 -1.44 30.50 5.97
C LYS A 77 -0.99 31.61 5.01
N GLU A 78 -1.59 31.68 3.83
CA GLU A 78 -1.49 32.82 2.89
C GLU A 78 -2.82 33.60 2.87
#